data_AF-A0A2S6AYK8-F1
#
_entry.id   AF-A0A2S6AYK8-F1
#
_cell.length_a   1.000
_cell.length_b   1.000
_cell.length_c   1.000
_cell.angle_alpha   90.00
_cell.angle_beta   90.00
_cell.angle_gamma   90.00
#
_symmetry.space_group_name_H-M   'P 1'
#
loop_
_entity.id
_entity.type
_entity.pdbx_description
1 polymer ?
#
loop_
_entity_poly.entity_id
_entity_poly.type
_entity_poly.pdbx_seq_one_letter_code
_entity_poly.pdbx_strand_id
1 'polypeptide(L)'
;LLRLNPGFPDVPPDMWWFDPPVTRNNGATIQATEAREQHLGRTWQRWSRHLQPGQWRSGVDRLENFIGLIRAELMRGCGSATV
;
A
#
# COMPACT_ATOMS: atom_id res chain seq x y z
N LEU A 1 -2.70 -1.65 8.45
CA LEU A 1 -1.41 -1.46 9.15
C LEU A 1 -0.45 -0.69 8.26
N LEU A 2 0.27 0.28 8.81
CA LEU A 2 1.43 0.92 8.17
C LEU A 2 2.66 0.62 9.01
N ARG A 3 3.79 0.39 8.36
CA ARG A 3 5.09 0.20 9.00
C ARG A 3 6.07 1.17 8.37
N LEU A 4 6.72 1.98 9.20
CA LEU A 4 7.76 2.90 8.76
C LEU A 4 9.12 2.29 9.07
N ASN A 5 10.06 2.43 8.13
CA ASN A 5 11.45 2.12 8.41
C ASN A 5 12.04 3.16 9.36
N PRO A 6 13.05 2.79 10.19
CA PRO A 6 13.74 3.76 11.05
C PRO A 6 14.34 4.95 10.30
N GLY A 7 14.71 4.76 9.02
CA GLY A 7 15.21 5.83 8.16
C GLY A 7 14.13 6.72 7.54
N PHE A 8 12.87 6.58 7.91
CA PHE A 8 11.81 7.48 7.44
C PHE A 8 12.03 8.92 7.96
N PRO A 9 11.88 9.97 7.14
CA PRO A 9 11.36 9.96 5.76
C PRO A 9 12.42 9.84 4.65
N ASP A 10 13.69 9.67 4.97
CA ASP A 10 14.76 9.55 3.96
C ASP A 10 14.66 8.23 3.17
N VAL A 11 14.19 7.18 3.83
CA VAL A 11 13.83 5.90 3.22
C VAL A 11 12.31 5.87 3.03
N PRO A 12 11.81 5.79 1.78
CA PRO A 12 10.38 5.73 1.53
C PRO A 12 9.76 4.46 2.13
N PRO A 13 8.54 4.55 2.67
CA PRO A 13 7.75 3.37 2.93
C PRO A 13 7.23 2.79 1.60
N ASP A 14 7.25 1.47 1.48
CA ASP A 14 6.89 0.74 0.25
C ASP A 14 5.88 -0.39 0.51
N MET A 15 5.44 -0.57 1.75
CA MET A 15 4.52 -1.65 2.15
C MET A 15 3.41 -1.15 3.07
N TRP A 16 2.25 -1.76 2.91
CA TRP A 16 1.09 -1.58 3.79
C TRP A 16 0.28 -2.88 3.84
N TRP A 17 -0.59 -3.00 4.84
CA TRP A 17 -1.37 -4.22 5.02
C TRP A 17 -2.82 -3.95 5.40
N PHE A 18 -3.72 -4.86 4.99
CA PHE A 18 -5.13 -4.84 5.34
C PHE A 18 -5.54 -6.12 6.07
N ASP A 19 -6.43 -5.95 7.04
CA ASP A 19 -7.17 -7.02 7.69
C ASP A 19 -8.55 -6.42 8.09
N PRO A 20 -9.66 -6.82 7.43
CA PRO A 20 -9.76 -7.92 6.47
C PRO A 20 -9.07 -7.64 5.11
N PRO A 21 -8.78 -8.67 4.29
CA PRO A 21 -8.18 -8.52 2.97
C PRO A 21 -9.07 -7.72 2.01
N VAL A 22 -8.45 -6.89 1.19
CA VAL A 22 -9.14 -6.13 0.14
C VAL A 22 -9.24 -7.00 -1.12
N THR A 23 -10.46 -7.10 -1.66
CA THR A 23 -10.79 -7.76 -2.92
C THR A 23 -11.53 -6.79 -3.84
N ARG A 24 -11.63 -7.12 -5.12
CA ARG A 24 -12.52 -6.40 -6.04
C ARG A 24 -13.99 -6.63 -5.67
N ASN A 25 -14.89 -5.80 -6.19
CA ASN A 25 -16.33 -5.91 -5.95
C ASN A 25 -16.92 -7.26 -6.40
N ASN A 26 -16.29 -7.92 -7.38
CA ASN A 26 -16.67 -9.26 -7.84
C ASN A 26 -16.02 -10.39 -7.03
N GLY A 27 -15.39 -10.09 -5.89
CA GLY A 27 -14.68 -11.05 -5.04
C GLY A 27 -13.31 -11.47 -5.57
N ALA A 28 -12.89 -10.99 -6.74
CA ALA A 28 -11.60 -11.37 -7.30
C ALA A 28 -10.44 -10.78 -6.49
N THR A 29 -9.39 -11.57 -6.32
CA THR A 29 -8.12 -11.12 -5.72
C THR A 29 -7.47 -10.05 -6.58
N ILE A 30 -6.92 -9.03 -5.94
CA ILE A 30 -6.12 -8.02 -6.63
C ILE A 30 -4.73 -8.60 -6.86
N GLN A 31 -4.23 -8.51 -8.09
CA GLN A 31 -2.92 -9.07 -8.43
C GLN A 31 -1.81 -8.50 -7.53
N ALA A 32 -0.83 -9.33 -7.18
CA ALA A 32 0.29 -8.98 -6.31
C ALA A 32 -0.11 -8.63 -4.86
N THR A 33 -1.22 -9.19 -4.38
CA THR A 33 -1.72 -9.06 -2.99
C THR A 33 -2.03 -10.41 -2.34
N GLU A 34 -1.47 -11.49 -2.90
CA GLU A 34 -1.66 -12.87 -2.43
C GLU A 34 -0.86 -13.15 -1.14
N ALA A 35 0.22 -12.39 -0.93
CA ALA A 35 1.09 -12.54 0.23
C ALA A 35 0.35 -12.21 1.53
N ARG A 36 0.52 -13.09 2.53
CA ARG A 36 0.01 -12.92 3.89
C ARG A 36 1.15 -12.84 4.88
N GLU A 37 1.02 -11.95 5.86
CA GLU A 37 2.03 -11.77 6.91
C GLU A 37 1.38 -11.71 8.29
N GLN A 38 2.09 -12.23 9.30
CA GLN A 38 1.65 -12.16 10.69
C GLN A 38 2.22 -10.93 11.37
N HIS A 39 1.34 -10.04 11.83
CA HIS A 39 1.70 -8.84 12.59
C HIS A 39 0.73 -8.68 13.75
N LEU A 40 1.25 -8.41 14.94
CA LEU A 40 0.43 -8.15 16.15
C LEU A 40 -0.60 -9.26 16.44
N GLY A 41 -0.20 -10.52 16.25
CA GLY A 41 -1.06 -11.69 16.48
C GLY A 41 -2.19 -11.88 15.46
N ARG A 42 -2.18 -11.14 14.34
CA ARG A 42 -3.19 -11.22 13.26
C ARG A 42 -2.52 -11.51 11.92
N THR A 43 -3.26 -12.12 11.01
CA THR A 43 -2.81 -12.37 9.63
C THR A 43 -3.33 -11.26 8.72
N TRP A 44 -2.42 -10.56 8.06
CA TRP A 44 -2.74 -9.42 7.21
C TRP A 44 -2.43 -9.72 5.74
N GLN A 45 -3.23 -9.18 4.83
CA GLN A 45 -2.92 -9.14 3.40
C GLN A 45 -1.86 -8.07 3.15
N ARG A 46 -0.71 -8.44 2.59
CA ARG A 46 0.36 -7.50 2.27
C ARG A 46 0.14 -6.87 0.90
N TRP A 47 0.39 -5.57 0.86
CA TRP A 47 0.55 -4.78 -0.35
C TRP A 47 1.95 -4.19 -0.37
N SER A 48 2.57 -4.19 -1.53
CA SER A 48 3.90 -3.64 -1.73
C SER A 48 3.97 -2.86 -3.02
N ARG A 49 4.63 -1.70 -2.97
CA ARG A 49 4.88 -0.87 -4.13
C ARG A 49 6.26 -0.26 -4.08
N HIS A 50 7.09 -0.70 -5.00
CA HIS A 50 8.38 -0.08 -5.23
C HIS A 50 8.19 1.27 -5.90
N LEU A 51 8.71 2.33 -5.28
CA LEU A 51 8.67 3.68 -5.85
C LEU A 51 9.83 3.86 -6.83
N GLN A 52 9.56 4.47 -7.97
CA GLN A 52 10.61 4.81 -8.93
C GLN A 52 11.51 5.94 -8.38
N PRO A 53 12.77 6.05 -8.83
CA PRO A 53 13.64 7.16 -8.44
C PRO A 53 12.96 8.52 -8.63
N GLY A 54 12.98 9.36 -7.59
CA GLY A 54 12.36 10.69 -7.61
C GLY A 54 10.84 10.73 -7.32
N GLN A 55 10.17 9.58 -7.25
CA GLN A 55 8.74 9.52 -6.88
C GLN A 55 8.51 9.84 -5.39
N TRP A 56 9.53 9.60 -4.56
CA TRP A 56 9.58 10.05 -3.17
C TRP A 56 10.77 10.99 -2.99
N ARG A 57 10.54 12.10 -2.30
CA ARG A 57 11.51 13.16 -2.08
C ARG A 57 11.77 13.28 -0.58
N SER A 58 12.95 12.84 -0.15
CA SER A 58 13.45 13.05 1.22
C SER A 58 13.37 14.53 1.60
N GLY A 59 12.96 14.80 2.84
CA GLY A 59 12.75 16.15 3.37
C GLY A 59 11.49 16.88 2.88
N VAL A 60 10.77 16.33 1.89
CA VAL A 60 9.55 16.95 1.33
C VAL A 60 8.32 16.09 1.57
N ASP A 61 8.38 14.83 1.13
CA ASP A 61 7.24 13.91 1.24
C ASP A 61 7.14 13.33 2.65
N ARG A 62 5.90 13.17 3.11
CA ARG A 62 5.56 12.77 4.49
C ARG A 62 4.55 11.64 4.49
N LEU A 63 4.16 11.21 5.68
CA LEU A 63 3.20 10.11 5.84
C LEU A 63 1.88 10.39 5.11
N GLU A 64 1.45 11.64 5.05
CA GLU A 64 0.26 12.08 4.33
C GLU A 64 0.36 11.80 2.83
N ASN A 65 1.53 12.04 2.22
CA ASN A 65 1.79 11.71 0.82
C ASN A 65 1.72 10.19 0.60
N PHE A 66 2.26 9.40 1.53
CA PHE A 66 2.19 7.95 1.44
C PHE A 66 0.76 7.42 1.56
N ILE A 67 -0.06 7.99 2.45
CA ILE A 67 -1.48 7.66 2.55
C ILE A 67 -2.21 8.03 1.23
N GLY A 68 -1.86 9.16 0.62
CA GLY A 68 -2.35 9.54 -0.70
C GLY A 68 -2.01 8.52 -1.79
N LEU A 69 -0.78 7.99 -1.78
CA LEU A 69 -0.36 6.91 -2.68
C LEU A 69 -1.17 5.63 -2.47
N ILE A 70 -1.38 5.21 -1.23
CA ILE A 70 -2.21 4.04 -0.90
C ILE A 70 -3.62 4.21 -1.45
N ARG A 71 -4.21 5.40 -1.28
CA ARG A 71 -5.53 5.72 -1.84
C ARG A 71 -5.53 5.59 -3.37
N ALA A 72 -4.51 6.11 -4.05
CA ALA A 72 -4.39 6.01 -5.50
C ALA A 72 -4.27 4.56 -5.98
N GLU A 73 -3.50 3.72 -5.28
CA GLU A 73 -3.36 2.29 -5.60
C GLU A 73 -4.66 1.51 -5.39
N LEU A 74 -5.41 1.80 -4.31
CA LEU A 74 -6.74 1.23 -4.11
C LEU A 74 -7.70 1.61 -5.24
N MET A 75 -7.70 2.89 -5.66
CA MET A 75 -8.54 3.34 -6.78
C MET A 75 -8.13 2.68 -8.11
N ARG A 76 -6.84 2.47 -8.36
CA ARG A 76 -6.35 1.74 -9.54
C ARG A 76 -6.83 0.28 -9.53
N GLY A 77 -6.87 -0.35 -8.36
CA GLY A 77 -7.36 -1.73 -8.19
C GLY A 77 -8.85 -1.92 -8.50
N CYS A 78 -9.66 -0.87 -8.36
CA CYS A 78 -11.10 -0.89 -8.67
C CYS A 78 -11.40 -0.98 -10.17
N GLY A 79 -10.44 -0.62 -11.05
CA GLY A 79 -10.69 -0.44 -12.47
C GLY A 79 -11.57 0.79 -12.71
N SER A 80 -11.32 1.54 -13.79
CA SER A 80 -12.20 2.62 -14.20
C SER A 80 -13.61 2.05 -14.38
N ALA A 81 -14.54 2.44 -13.50
CA ALA A 81 -15.94 2.32 -13.83
C ALA A 81 -16.15 3.24 -15.04
N THR A 82 -16.25 2.66 -16.23
CA THR A 82 -16.88 3.35 -17.35
C THR A 82 -18.32 3.60 -16.89
N VAL A 83 -18.57 4.85 -16.48
CA VAL A 83 -19.93 5.38 -16.32
C VAL A 83 -20.51 5.61 -17.70
#